data_AF-A0A524EE69-F1
#
_entry.id   AF-A0A524EE69-F1
#
_cell.length_a   1.000
_cell.length_b   1.000
_cell.length_c   1.000
_cell.angle_alpha   90.00
_cell.angle_beta   90.00
_cell.angle_gamma   90.00
#
_symmetry.space_group_name_H-M   'P 1'
#
loop_
_entity.id
_entity.type
_entity.pdbx_description
1 polymer ?
#
loop_
_entity_poly.entity_id
_entity_poly.type
_entity_poly.pdbx_seq_one_letter_code
_entity_poly.pdbx_strand_id
1 'polypeptide(L)'
;MTEMKLTIKMPEDDLHLALEHMKREFSPGLHKTWSCGTRTVGFFFRFHPIGSAVDYSSLGGSELAAFGITFEYAAGELEVDYVTSFVNKGMCLKGLENTLLDASIGRWLRLAEDHGWETDYAPRKFKGHECPQCGAIYVYEDSEIDEKSQVSCQNCGKRFSVEK
;
A
#
# COMPACT_ATOMS: atom_id res chain seq x y z
N MET A 1 -8.51 1.23 0.35
CA MET A 1 -7.24 1.28 1.06
C MET A 1 -7.04 -0.09 1.69
N THR A 2 -6.16 -0.88 1.10
CA THR A 2 -5.63 -2.14 1.62
C THR A 2 -4.18 -1.84 1.99
N GLU A 3 -3.81 -1.99 3.26
CA GLU A 3 -2.44 -1.81 3.72
C GLU A 3 -1.87 -3.21 3.78
N MET A 4 -0.63 -3.34 3.38
CA MET A 4 0.02 -4.64 3.32
C MET A 4 1.42 -4.49 3.81
N LYS A 5 1.83 -5.52 4.53
CA LYS A 5 3.17 -5.63 5.08
C LYS A 5 3.81 -6.86 4.49
N LEU A 6 4.92 -6.65 3.79
CA LEU A 6 5.83 -7.70 3.39
C LEU A 6 7.09 -7.56 4.23
N THR A 7 7.43 -8.60 4.98
CA THR A 7 8.70 -8.66 5.71
C THR A 7 9.64 -9.60 4.97
N ILE A 8 10.87 -9.18 4.74
CA ILE A 8 11.90 -9.95 4.05
C ILE A 8 13.13 -10.00 4.95
N LYS A 9 13.55 -11.19 5.38
CA LYS A 9 14.81 -11.34 6.09
C LYS A 9 15.93 -11.53 5.10
N MET A 10 16.90 -10.62 5.13
CA MET A 10 18.02 -10.62 4.19
C MET A 10 19.33 -10.18 4.87
N PRO A 11 20.49 -10.67 4.41
CA PRO A 11 21.79 -10.14 4.82
C PRO A 11 21.90 -8.63 4.56
N GLU A 12 22.65 -7.92 5.40
CA GLU A 12 22.87 -6.48 5.23
C GLU A 12 23.59 -6.18 3.91
N ASP A 13 24.53 -7.06 3.51
CA ASP A 13 25.25 -6.97 2.25
C ASP A 13 24.32 -7.01 1.03
N ASP A 14 23.10 -7.56 1.16
CA ASP A 14 22.12 -7.66 0.09
C ASP A 14 21.16 -6.45 0.01
N LEU A 15 21.19 -5.55 0.99
CA LEU A 15 20.31 -4.37 1.02
C LEU A 15 20.44 -3.52 -0.27
N HIS A 16 21.65 -3.44 -0.83
CA HIS A 16 21.87 -2.70 -2.08
C HIS A 16 21.09 -3.31 -3.26
N LEU A 17 20.92 -4.63 -3.31
CA LEU A 17 20.16 -5.31 -4.36
C LEU A 17 18.67 -4.98 -4.27
N ALA A 18 18.12 -4.97 -3.05
CA ALA A 18 16.75 -4.55 -2.77
C ALA A 18 16.51 -3.09 -3.18
N LEU A 19 17.46 -2.20 -2.86
CA LEU A 19 17.41 -0.79 -3.26
C LEU A 19 17.45 -0.60 -4.77
N GLU A 20 18.34 -1.29 -5.48
CA GLU A 20 18.45 -1.21 -6.94
C GLU A 20 17.20 -1.79 -7.63
N HIS A 21 16.63 -2.88 -7.10
CA HIS A 21 15.34 -3.38 -7.55
C HIS A 21 14.26 -2.31 -7.41
N MET A 22 14.17 -1.63 -6.26
CA MET A 22 13.18 -0.59 -6.02
C MET A 22 13.31 0.62 -6.95
N LYS A 23 14.55 1.09 -7.18
CA LYS A 23 14.82 2.18 -8.12
C LYS A 23 14.37 1.81 -9.54
N ARG A 24 14.71 0.58 -9.98
CA ARG A 24 14.37 0.09 -11.32
C ARG A 24 12.87 -0.07 -11.51
N GLU A 25 12.17 -0.66 -10.54
CA GLU A 25 10.76 -1.02 -10.66
C GLU A 25 9.80 0.14 -10.39
N PHE A 26 10.11 1.01 -9.43
CA PHE A 26 9.14 1.99 -8.95
C PHE A 26 9.46 3.42 -9.33
N SER A 27 10.72 3.83 -9.37
CA SER A 27 11.01 5.22 -9.67
C SER A 27 12.41 5.48 -10.23
N PRO A 28 12.57 5.56 -11.56
CA PRO A 28 13.80 6.01 -12.17
C PRO A 28 14.12 7.51 -11.91
N GLY A 29 13.40 8.21 -11.02
CA GLY A 29 13.69 9.62 -10.71
C GLY A 29 13.00 10.27 -9.50
N LEU A 30 12.02 9.62 -8.86
CA LEU A 30 11.30 10.16 -7.69
C LEU A 30 11.37 9.18 -6.52
N HIS A 31 12.56 9.07 -5.96
CA HIS A 31 12.80 8.35 -4.72
C HIS A 31 13.66 9.17 -3.76
N LYS A 32 13.53 8.88 -2.47
CA LYS A 32 14.45 9.39 -1.46
C LYS A 32 14.72 8.32 -0.44
N THR A 33 15.98 8.11 -0.12
CA THR A 33 16.44 7.18 0.92
C THR A 33 17.17 7.96 1.99
N TRP A 34 17.07 7.50 3.22
CA TRP A 34 17.74 8.06 4.38
C TRP A 34 18.28 6.92 5.24
N SER A 35 19.48 7.10 5.78
CA SER A 35 20.04 6.24 6.82
C SER A 35 19.98 6.96 8.16
N CYS A 36 19.45 6.31 9.19
CA CYS A 36 19.36 6.81 10.55
C CYS A 36 19.85 5.72 11.52
N GLY A 37 21.14 5.76 11.88
CA GLY A 37 21.77 4.71 12.68
C GLY A 37 21.76 3.37 11.93
N THR A 38 21.21 2.33 12.55
CA THR A 38 21.06 0.98 11.98
C THR A 38 19.82 0.82 11.11
N ARG A 39 19.11 1.92 10.83
CA ARG A 39 17.88 1.92 10.05
C ARG A 39 18.08 2.57 8.70
N THR A 40 17.57 1.95 7.65
CA THR A 40 17.46 2.58 6.34
C THR A 40 16.00 2.70 5.97
N VAL A 41 15.55 3.92 5.69
CA VAL A 41 14.18 4.22 5.26
C VAL A 41 14.23 4.75 3.84
N GLY A 42 13.27 4.37 3.01
CA GLY A 42 13.11 5.04 1.73
C GLY A 42 11.68 5.10 1.26
N PHE A 43 11.46 6.07 0.38
CA PHE A 43 10.18 6.35 -0.23
C PHE A 43 10.33 6.33 -1.74
N PHE A 44 9.53 5.52 -2.43
CA PHE A 44 9.51 5.43 -3.90
C PHE A 44 8.13 5.77 -4.44
N PHE A 45 8.08 6.63 -5.47
CA PHE A 45 6.85 6.95 -6.18
C PHE A 45 6.84 6.32 -7.57
N ARG A 46 5.81 5.52 -7.85
CA ARG A 46 5.48 5.08 -9.21
C ARG A 46 4.23 5.78 -9.69
N PHE A 47 4.32 6.42 -10.85
CA PHE A 47 3.18 6.93 -11.59
C PHE A 47 2.84 5.96 -12.70
N HIS A 48 1.62 5.40 -12.67
CA HIS A 48 1.10 4.62 -13.78
C HIS A 48 0.23 5.51 -14.67
N PRO A 49 0.55 5.67 -15.97
CA PRO A 49 -0.43 6.19 -16.91
C PRO A 49 -1.55 5.16 -17.03
N ILE A 50 -2.75 5.54 -16.58
CA ILE A 50 -3.96 4.71 -16.74
C ILE A 50 -4.27 4.66 -18.25
N GLY A 51 -3.79 3.60 -18.91
CA GLY A 51 -3.93 3.41 -20.36
C GLY A 51 -2.93 2.43 -21.00
N SER A 52 -1.88 1.98 -20.30
CA SER A 52 -0.81 1.19 -20.93
C SER A 52 -0.98 -0.33 -20.92
N ALA A 53 -2.01 -0.91 -20.28
CA ALA A 53 -2.16 -2.37 -20.22
C ALA A 53 -3.59 -2.89 -19.99
N VAL A 54 -4.54 -2.04 -19.63
CA VAL A 54 -5.93 -2.43 -19.34
C VAL A 54 -6.82 -1.39 -20.00
N ASP A 55 -7.74 -1.85 -20.87
CA ASP A 55 -8.61 -1.01 -21.68
C ASP A 55 -9.61 -0.27 -20.77
N TYR A 56 -9.23 0.94 -20.35
CA TYR A 56 -10.03 1.84 -19.52
C TYR A 56 -10.53 3.04 -20.34
N SER A 57 -10.92 2.80 -21.59
CA SER A 57 -11.49 3.81 -22.49
C SER A 57 -12.73 4.55 -21.93
N SER A 58 -13.32 4.10 -20.82
CA SER A 58 -14.41 4.77 -20.11
C SER A 58 -13.99 5.81 -19.05
N LEU A 59 -12.71 5.86 -18.66
CA LEU A 59 -12.19 6.83 -17.69
C LEU A 59 -11.49 7.94 -18.47
N GLY A 60 -12.21 9.06 -18.67
CA GLY A 60 -11.71 10.22 -19.43
C GLY A 60 -10.30 10.62 -19.00
N GLY A 61 -9.40 10.73 -19.99
CA GLY A 61 -7.96 10.70 -19.80
C GLY A 61 -7.36 11.62 -18.74
N SER A 62 -6.14 11.23 -18.32
CA SER A 62 -5.24 11.86 -17.31
C SER A 62 -5.41 11.43 -15.85
N GLU A 63 -5.84 10.20 -15.60
CA GLU A 63 -5.75 9.65 -14.24
C GLU A 63 -4.32 9.15 -13.95
N LEU A 64 -3.70 9.72 -12.92
CA LEU A 64 -2.41 9.31 -12.36
C LEU A 64 -2.69 8.56 -11.04
N ALA A 65 -2.37 7.27 -11.01
CA ALA A 65 -2.27 6.54 -9.76
C ALA A 65 -0.86 6.70 -9.19
N ALA A 66 -0.75 7.17 -7.95
CA ALA A 66 0.50 7.31 -7.23
C ALA A 66 0.65 6.17 -6.23
N PHE A 67 1.70 5.38 -6.40
CA PHE A 67 2.07 4.33 -5.46
C PHE A 67 3.26 4.80 -4.66
N GLY A 68 3.07 5.01 -3.36
CA GLY A 68 4.13 5.16 -2.39
C GLY A 68 4.54 3.79 -1.87
N ILE A 69 5.83 3.52 -1.85
CA ILE A 69 6.37 2.37 -1.12
C ILE A 69 7.33 2.92 -0.09
N THR A 70 7.05 2.59 1.16
CA THR A 70 7.99 2.79 2.26
C THR A 70 8.68 1.48 2.55
N PHE A 71 9.98 1.53 2.80
CA PHE A 71 10.66 0.39 3.39
C PHE A 71 11.44 0.85 4.62
N GLU A 72 11.58 -0.06 5.59
CA GLU A 72 12.45 0.09 6.74
C GLU A 72 13.32 -1.17 6.84
N TYR A 73 14.64 -1.01 6.75
CA TYR A 73 15.58 -2.10 7.03
C TYR A 73 16.17 -1.90 8.43
N ALA A 74 16.03 -2.91 9.29
CA ALA A 74 16.64 -2.92 10.63
C ALA A 74 16.94 -4.36 11.06
N ALA A 75 18.12 -4.58 11.65
CA ALA A 75 18.48 -5.86 12.28
C ALA A 75 18.30 -7.12 11.41
N GLY A 76 18.61 -7.04 10.11
CA GLY A 76 18.47 -8.17 9.19
C GLY A 76 17.10 -8.31 8.54
N GLU A 77 16.15 -7.44 8.88
CA GLU A 77 14.77 -7.50 8.37
C GLU A 77 14.44 -6.23 7.57
N LEU A 78 13.93 -6.43 6.36
CA LEU A 78 13.36 -5.40 5.51
C LEU A 78 11.83 -5.47 5.61
N GLU A 79 11.23 -4.45 6.18
CA GLU A 79 9.79 -4.23 6.12
C GLU A 79 9.48 -3.37 4.89
N VAL A 80 8.54 -3.83 4.06
CA VAL A 80 8.03 -3.11 2.89
C VAL A 80 6.54 -2.86 3.10
N ASP A 81 6.18 -1.59 3.22
CA ASP A 81 4.81 -1.12 3.34
C ASP A 81 4.39 -0.40 2.04
N TYR A 82 3.18 -0.68 1.60
CA TYR A 82 2.60 -0.10 0.40
C TYR A 82 1.52 0.90 0.75
N VAL A 83 1.67 2.13 0.25
CA VAL A 83 0.70 3.20 0.41
C VAL A 83 0.20 3.61 -0.98
N THR A 84 -1.03 3.21 -1.30
CA THR A 84 -1.67 3.60 -2.56
C THR A 84 -2.52 4.85 -2.34
N SER A 85 -2.31 5.90 -3.14
CA SER A 85 -3.18 7.07 -3.15
C SER A 85 -3.60 7.39 -4.59
N PHE A 86 -4.90 7.53 -4.81
CA PHE A 86 -5.46 7.96 -6.10
C PHE A 86 -5.70 9.47 -6.05
N VAL A 87 -5.09 10.18 -7.00
CA VAL A 87 -5.07 11.65 -6.98
C VAL A 87 -6.36 12.28 -7.53
N ASN A 88 -7.41 11.50 -7.85
CA ASN A 88 -8.65 12.06 -8.38
C ASN A 88 -9.96 11.56 -7.73
N LYS A 89 -10.78 12.55 -7.34
CA LYS A 89 -12.21 12.52 -6.98
C LYS A 89 -12.77 11.21 -6.41
N GLY A 90 -12.34 10.80 -5.22
CA GLY A 90 -13.14 9.94 -4.33
C GLY A 90 -13.52 8.54 -4.85
N MET A 91 -13.04 8.13 -6.02
CA MET A 91 -13.21 6.78 -6.55
C MET A 91 -12.03 5.93 -6.10
N CYS A 92 -12.21 5.26 -4.96
CA CYS A 92 -11.37 4.14 -4.56
C CYS A 92 -11.73 2.98 -5.50
N LEU A 93 -10.93 2.78 -6.56
CA LEU A 93 -11.04 1.62 -7.44
C LEU A 93 -10.55 0.38 -6.68
N LYS A 94 -11.38 -0.17 -5.79
CA LYS A 94 -11.08 -1.31 -4.91
C LYS A 94 -10.51 -2.56 -5.64
N GLY A 95 -10.66 -2.68 -6.97
CA GLY A 95 -10.07 -3.77 -7.75
C GLY A 95 -8.67 -3.50 -8.34
N LEU A 96 -8.39 -2.24 -8.71
CA LEU A 96 -7.12 -1.86 -9.33
C LEU A 96 -5.99 -1.80 -8.29
N GLU A 97 -6.33 -1.37 -7.06
CA GLU A 97 -5.45 -1.42 -5.88
C GLU A 97 -4.86 -2.82 -5.73
N ASN A 98 -5.70 -3.84 -5.60
CA ASN A 98 -5.25 -5.21 -5.36
C ASN A 98 -4.39 -5.73 -6.52
N THR A 99 -4.74 -5.45 -7.77
CA THR A 99 -3.98 -5.96 -8.93
C THR A 99 -2.57 -5.39 -9.01
N LEU A 100 -2.43 -4.08 -8.82
CA LEU A 100 -1.11 -3.41 -8.87
C LEU A 100 -0.25 -3.76 -7.65
N LEU A 101 -0.92 -3.96 -6.52
CA LEU A 101 -0.32 -4.38 -5.27
C LEU A 101 0.19 -5.83 -5.37
N ASP A 102 -0.64 -6.77 -5.83
CA ASP A 102 -0.28 -8.16 -6.10
C ASP A 102 0.89 -8.28 -7.09
N ALA A 103 0.85 -7.51 -8.18
CA ALA A 103 1.95 -7.47 -9.14
C ALA A 103 3.26 -6.96 -8.52
N SER A 104 3.17 -6.03 -7.57
CA SER A 104 4.33 -5.47 -6.87
C SER A 104 4.88 -6.41 -5.82
N ILE A 105 4.04 -7.09 -5.04
CA ILE A 105 4.44 -8.16 -4.12
C ILE A 105 5.12 -9.28 -4.90
N GLY A 106 4.50 -9.74 -5.99
CA GLY A 106 5.01 -10.86 -6.76
C GLY A 106 6.42 -10.62 -7.30
N ARG A 107 6.79 -9.35 -7.55
CA ARG A 107 8.17 -8.98 -7.91
C ARG A 107 9.14 -9.12 -6.73
N TRP A 108 8.74 -8.71 -5.54
CA TRP A 108 9.56 -8.88 -4.33
C TRP A 108 9.71 -10.34 -3.92
N LEU A 109 8.62 -11.11 -3.98
CA LEU A 109 8.68 -12.54 -3.67
C LEU A 109 9.63 -13.28 -4.62
N ARG A 110 9.61 -12.95 -5.91
CA ARG A 110 10.59 -13.49 -6.88
C ARG A 110 12.02 -13.05 -6.58
N LEU A 111 12.23 -11.78 -6.26
CA LEU A 111 13.57 -11.30 -5.88
C LEU A 111 14.09 -12.03 -4.64
N ALA A 112 13.24 -12.20 -3.63
CA ALA A 112 13.60 -12.93 -2.43
C ALA A 112 13.91 -14.40 -2.72
N GLU A 113 13.12 -15.06 -3.57
CA GLU A 113 13.35 -16.44 -4.03
C GLU A 113 14.69 -16.56 -4.77
N ASP A 114 14.99 -15.65 -5.70
CA ASP A 114 16.23 -15.64 -6.50
C ASP A 114 17.50 -15.54 -5.61
N HIS A 115 17.37 -14.93 -4.44
CA HIS A 115 18.47 -14.71 -3.49
C HIS A 115 18.38 -15.57 -2.22
N GLY A 116 17.38 -16.46 -2.11
CA GLY A 116 17.19 -17.32 -0.95
C GLY A 116 16.83 -16.57 0.35
N TRP A 117 16.18 -15.41 0.26
CA TRP A 117 15.71 -14.64 1.41
C TRP A 117 14.40 -15.23 1.98
N GLU A 118 14.20 -15.12 3.30
CA GLU A 118 12.94 -15.53 3.91
C GLU A 118 11.89 -14.42 3.76
N THR A 119 10.67 -14.75 3.35
CA THR A 119 9.58 -13.79 3.25
C THR A 119 8.42 -14.16 4.18
N ASP A 120 7.89 -13.17 4.89
CA ASP A 120 6.61 -13.25 5.59
C ASP A 120 5.65 -12.22 5.00
N TYR A 121 4.54 -12.72 4.45
CA TYR A 121 3.53 -11.90 3.81
C TYR A 121 2.22 -12.01 4.57
N ALA A 122 1.75 -10.87 5.09
CA ALA A 122 0.47 -10.78 5.74
C ALA A 122 -0.33 -9.61 5.14
N PRO A 123 -1.52 -9.86 4.56
CA PRO A 123 -2.43 -8.75 4.27
C PRO A 123 -2.76 -8.08 5.61
N ARG A 124 -2.51 -6.76 5.76
CA ARG A 124 -2.98 -6.10 6.98
C ARG A 124 -4.50 -6.07 6.88
N LYS A 125 -5.15 -6.84 7.74
CA LYS A 125 -6.57 -6.63 8.02
C LYS A 125 -6.66 -5.23 8.61
N PHE A 126 -7.31 -4.31 7.91
CA PHE A 126 -7.68 -3.05 8.53
C PHE A 126 -8.51 -3.36 9.76
N LYS A 127 -8.01 -2.94 10.92
CA LYS A 127 -8.88 -2.76 12.07
C LYS A 127 -9.75 -1.57 11.71
N GLY A 128 -11.05 -1.78 11.58
CA GLY A 128 -11.98 -0.73 11.17
C GLY A 128 -13.30 -1.32 10.69
N HIS A 129 -14.28 -0.44 10.55
CA HIS A 129 -15.61 -0.82 10.09
C HIS A 129 -15.82 -0.34 8.66
N GLU A 130 -16.14 -1.27 7.76
CA GLU A 130 -16.48 -0.95 6.38
C GLU A 130 -17.91 -0.40 6.28
N CYS A 131 -18.05 0.79 5.70
CA CYS A 131 -19.36 1.37 5.43
C CYS A 131 -20.09 0.54 4.36
N PRO A 132 -21.28 -0.02 4.63
CA PRO A 132 -22.00 -0.86 3.67
C PRO A 132 -22.54 -0.09 2.45
N GLN A 133 -22.46 1.25 2.46
CA GLN A 133 -23.00 2.10 1.40
C GLN A 133 -21.93 2.52 0.39
N CYS A 134 -20.71 2.84 0.84
CA CYS A 134 -19.63 3.33 -0.05
C CYS A 134 -18.34 2.50 0.03
N GLY A 135 -18.28 1.50 0.91
CA GLY A 135 -17.12 0.63 1.10
C GLY A 135 -15.90 1.30 1.75
N ALA A 136 -16.01 2.56 2.19
CA ALA A 136 -14.93 3.21 2.93
C ALA A 136 -14.75 2.55 4.31
N ILE A 137 -13.50 2.39 4.76
CA ILE A 137 -13.15 1.75 6.04
C ILE A 137 -12.58 2.82 6.96
N TYR A 138 -13.13 2.91 8.18
CA TYR A 138 -12.69 3.86 9.21
C TYR A 138 -12.52 3.16 10.55
N VAL A 139 -11.57 3.63 11.34
CA VAL A 139 -11.51 3.36 12.79
C VAL A 139 -12.32 4.46 13.47
N TYR A 140 -13.27 4.06 14.31
CA TYR A 140 -14.07 4.97 15.10
C TYR A 140 -13.65 4.87 16.56
N GLU A 141 -13.48 6.00 17.23
CA GLU A 141 -13.31 6.04 18.68
C GLU A 141 -14.64 5.72 19.39
N ASP A 142 -14.58 5.24 20.63
CA ASP A 142 -15.78 4.94 21.42
C ASP A 142 -16.72 6.16 21.56
N SER A 143 -16.15 7.38 21.49
CA SER A 143 -16.88 8.65 21.54
C SER A 143 -17.70 8.95 20.27
N GLU A 144 -17.36 8.31 19.14
CA GLU A 144 -18.02 8.48 17.85
C GLU A 144 -19.13 7.43 17.61
N ILE A 145 -19.19 6.40 18.46
CA ILE A 145 -20.19 5.33 18.44
C ILE A 145 -21.34 5.73 19.36
N ASP A 146 -22.54 5.91 18.79
CA ASP A 146 -23.70 6.30 19.59
C ASP A 146 -24.24 5.17 20.49
N GLU A 147 -25.23 5.49 21.33
CA GLU A 147 -25.86 4.53 22.25
C GLU A 147 -26.50 3.31 21.55
N LYS A 148 -26.71 3.36 20.23
CA LYS A 148 -27.27 2.28 19.40
C LYS A 148 -26.18 1.51 18.65
N SER A 149 -24.91 1.70 18.99
CA SER A 149 -23.76 1.15 18.28
C SER A 149 -23.74 1.56 16.80
N GLN A 150 -24.10 2.81 16.50
CA GLN A 150 -24.06 3.36 15.13
C GLN A 150 -23.07 4.50 15.00
N VAL A 151 -22.39 4.53 13.86
CA VAL A 151 -21.44 5.58 13.46
C VAL A 151 -21.92 6.24 12.17
N SER A 152 -21.46 7.46 11.91
CA SER A 152 -21.66 8.14 10.62
C SER A 152 -20.44 7.92 9.71
N CYS A 153 -20.66 7.49 8.48
CA CYS A 153 -19.59 7.36 7.50
C CYS A 153 -18.97 8.73 7.19
N GLN A 154 -17.65 8.89 7.40
CA GLN A 154 -16.95 10.15 7.15
C GLN A 154 -16.92 10.51 5.65
N ASN A 155 -17.10 9.54 4.75
CA ASN A 155 -17.16 9.78 3.30
C ASN A 155 -18.57 10.16 2.82
N CYS A 156 -19.59 9.38 3.16
CA CYS A 156 -20.94 9.55 2.58
C CYS A 156 -22.01 10.05 3.55
N GLY A 157 -21.68 10.26 4.84
CA GLY A 157 -22.59 10.73 5.88
C GLY A 157 -23.70 9.75 6.27
N LYS A 158 -23.76 8.56 5.67
CA LYS A 158 -24.76 7.52 6.00
C LYS A 158 -24.39 6.85 7.32
N ARG A 159 -25.39 6.62 8.17
CA ARG A 159 -25.22 5.89 9.42
C ARG A 159 -25.28 4.38 9.20
N PHE A 160 -24.46 3.63 9.92
CA PHE A 160 -24.47 2.17 9.90
C PHE A 160 -24.04 1.61 11.25
N SER A 161 -24.43 0.37 11.53
CA SER A 161 -24.11 -0.31 12.78
C SER A 161 -22.68 -0.86 12.75
N VAL A 162 -22.01 -0.80 13.90
CA VAL A 162 -20.69 -1.38 14.13
C VAL A 162 -20.77 -2.40 15.27
N GLU A 163 -20.08 -3.53 15.14
CA GLU A 163 -19.93 -4.50 16.24
C GLU A 163 -18.84 -3.99 17.19
N LYS A 164 -19.12 -3.94 18.48
CA LYS A 164 -18.13 -3.58 19.52
C LYS A 164 -17.17 -4.73 19.79
#